data_AF-A0A1F2TA30-F1
#
_entry.id   AF-A0A1F2TA30-F1
#
_cell.length_a   1.000
_cell.length_b   1.000
_cell.length_c   1.000
_cell.angle_alpha   90.00
_cell.angle_beta   90.00
_cell.angle_gamma   90.00
#
_symmetry.space_group_name_H-M   'P 1'
#
loop_
_entity.id
_entity.type
_entity.pdbx_description
1 polymer ?
#
loop_
_entity_poly.entity_id
_entity_poly.type
_entity_poly.pdbx_seq_one_letter_code
_entity_poly.pdbx_strand_id
1 'polypeptide(L)'
;MSAARSHNGRAEEPSMIQDFVNALVGHRQAVVTATRGRTFLTEVEHFIARLHALPQHPGSQLSVEQFELISSLADQMIEQIESRIDQGEDDASLRRELAESVYRIRNHVEAIYRWYHDSRGA
;
A
#
# COMPACT_ATOMS: atom_id res chain seq x y z
N MET A 1 42.51 17.95 -17.02
CA MET A 1 42.11 16.66 -17.62
C MET A 1 41.46 15.86 -16.49
N SER A 2 40.13 15.89 -16.32
CA SER A 2 39.16 14.92 -16.89
C SER A 2 39.62 13.47 -16.76
N ALA A 3 38.82 12.48 -16.36
CA ALA A 3 37.56 12.34 -15.65
C ALA A 3 37.38 10.80 -15.58
N ALA A 4 37.01 10.22 -14.44
CA ALA A 4 36.32 8.93 -14.38
C ALA A 4 35.84 8.66 -12.95
N ARG A 5 34.77 9.37 -12.53
CA ARG A 5 33.83 8.79 -11.56
C ARG A 5 33.04 7.73 -12.32
N SER A 6 33.47 6.47 -12.21
CA SER A 6 32.70 5.36 -12.74
C SER A 6 31.53 5.07 -11.82
N HIS A 7 30.33 5.11 -12.39
CA HIS A 7 29.04 4.77 -11.80
C HIS A 7 29.07 3.44 -11.04
N ASN A 8 28.51 3.43 -9.84
CA ASN A 8 28.05 2.20 -9.21
C ASN A 8 26.69 2.43 -8.55
N GLY A 9 25.69 2.76 -9.37
CA GLY A 9 24.30 2.98 -8.96
C GLY A 9 23.42 1.76 -9.23
N ARG A 10 23.67 0.62 -8.58
CA ARG A 10 22.88 -0.61 -8.84
C ARG A 10 22.57 -1.48 -7.63
N ALA A 11 22.64 -0.93 -6.41
CA ALA A 11 22.34 -1.66 -5.18
C ALA A 11 21.19 -1.06 -4.33
N GLU A 12 20.57 0.04 -4.76
CA GLU A 12 19.58 0.77 -3.93
C GLU A 12 18.10 0.40 -4.19
N GLU A 13 17.77 -0.26 -5.31
CA GLU A 13 16.37 -0.55 -5.70
C GLU A 13 15.70 -1.70 -4.92
N PRO A 14 16.36 -2.84 -4.60
CA PRO A 14 15.71 -3.93 -3.86
C PRO A 14 15.33 -3.56 -2.42
N SER A 15 16.10 -2.66 -1.78
CA SER A 15 15.82 -2.20 -0.41
C SER A 15 14.51 -1.41 -0.36
N MET A 16 14.32 -0.45 -1.27
CA MET A 16 13.15 0.43 -1.23
C MET A 16 11.82 -0.31 -1.39
N ILE A 17 11.77 -1.32 -2.26
CA ILE A 17 10.55 -2.12 -2.45
C ILE A 17 10.31 -3.06 -1.27
N GLN A 18 11.36 -3.65 -0.72
CA GLN A 18 11.20 -4.47 0.48
C GLN A 18 10.78 -3.63 1.69
N ASP A 19 11.34 -2.44 1.86
CA ASP A 19 10.97 -1.48 2.90
C ASP A 19 9.52 -1.01 2.75
N PHE A 20 9.08 -0.81 1.50
CA PHE A 20 7.69 -0.53 1.17
C PHE A 20 6.75 -1.66 1.60
N VAL A 21 7.06 -2.90 1.22
CA VAL A 21 6.26 -4.08 1.61
C VAL A 21 6.21 -4.23 3.13
N ASN A 22 7.36 -4.07 3.81
CA ASN A 22 7.44 -4.12 5.26
C ASN A 22 6.58 -3.03 5.92
N ALA A 23 6.53 -1.83 5.35
CA ALA A 23 5.67 -0.76 5.83
C ALA A 23 4.18 -1.09 5.67
N LEU A 24 3.77 -1.68 4.53
CA LEU A 24 2.38 -2.13 4.34
C LEU A 24 1.98 -3.20 5.37
N VAL A 25 2.85 -4.16 5.63
CA VAL A 25 2.65 -5.17 6.69
C VAL A 25 2.50 -4.50 8.06
N GLY A 26 3.37 -3.52 8.37
CA GLY A 26 3.32 -2.76 9.61
C GLY A 26 2.00 -2.01 9.81
N HIS A 27 1.53 -1.28 8.79
CA HIS A 27 0.25 -0.56 8.85
C HIS A 27 -0.94 -1.52 8.99
N ARG A 28 -0.93 -2.65 8.28
CA ARG A 28 -1.96 -3.67 8.43
C ARG A 28 -2.01 -4.22 9.86
N GLN A 29 -0.86 -4.49 10.46
CA GLN A 29 -0.79 -4.94 11.85
C GLN A 29 -1.29 -3.86 12.84
N ALA A 30 -0.99 -2.58 12.55
CA ALA A 30 -1.49 -1.46 13.34
C ALA A 30 -3.02 -1.34 13.26
N VAL A 31 -3.62 -1.53 12.07
CA VAL A 31 -5.08 -1.55 11.89
C VAL A 31 -5.73 -2.67 12.71
N VAL A 32 -5.20 -3.89 12.64
CA VAL A 32 -5.73 -5.05 13.38
C VAL A 32 -5.74 -4.81 14.89
N THR A 33 -4.78 -4.04 15.41
CA THR A 33 -4.66 -3.78 16.86
C THR A 33 -5.33 -2.47 17.29
N ALA A 34 -5.83 -1.66 16.35
CA ALA A 34 -6.45 -0.38 16.63
C ALA A 34 -7.91 -0.55 17.11
N THR A 35 -8.11 -0.42 18.43
CA THR A 35 -9.45 -0.50 19.03
C THR A 35 -10.27 0.77 18.88
N ARG A 36 -9.61 1.94 18.87
CA ARG A 36 -10.26 3.25 18.73
C ARG A 36 -10.51 3.58 17.26
N GLY A 37 -11.74 3.98 16.92
CA GLY A 37 -12.16 4.27 15.55
C GLY A 37 -11.28 5.28 14.81
N ARG A 38 -10.90 6.39 15.45
CA ARG A 38 -10.01 7.37 14.81
C ARG A 38 -8.60 6.85 14.58
N THR A 39 -8.06 6.06 15.51
CA THR A 39 -6.74 5.42 15.34
C THR A 39 -6.79 4.40 14.21
N PHE A 40 -7.86 3.61 14.15
CA PHE A 40 -8.09 2.65 13.06
C PHE A 40 -8.10 3.35 11.69
N LEU A 41 -8.92 4.40 11.54
CA LEU A 41 -8.97 5.16 10.29
C LEU A 41 -7.61 5.79 9.93
N THR A 42 -6.87 6.31 10.91
CA THR A 42 -5.54 6.90 10.65
C THR A 42 -4.58 5.87 10.05
N GLU A 43 -4.57 4.64 10.57
CA GLU A 43 -3.71 3.59 10.03
C GLU A 43 -4.19 3.09 8.65
N VAL A 44 -5.49 3.09 8.40
CA VAL A 44 -6.05 2.87 7.05
C VAL A 44 -5.58 3.94 6.07
N GLU A 45 -5.61 5.22 6.48
CA GLU A 45 -5.13 6.34 5.66
C GLU A 45 -3.62 6.24 5.37
N HIS A 46 -2.82 5.83 6.36
CA HIS A 46 -1.38 5.57 6.15
C HIS A 46 -1.15 4.43 5.15
N PHE A 47 -1.90 3.33 5.26
CA PHE A 47 -1.83 2.23 4.31
C PHE A 47 -2.17 2.69 2.89
N ILE A 48 -3.25 3.46 2.72
CA ILE A 48 -3.66 4.03 1.43
C ILE A 48 -2.59 4.95 0.85
N ALA A 49 -2.01 5.83 1.67
CA ALA A 49 -0.96 6.75 1.24
C ALA A 49 0.27 5.99 0.72
N ARG A 50 0.60 4.85 1.32
CA ARG A 50 1.67 3.96 0.81
C ARG A 50 1.28 3.36 -0.52
N LEU A 51 0.12 2.72 -0.67
CA LEU A 51 -0.31 2.17 -1.96
C LEU A 51 -0.26 3.21 -3.09
N HIS A 52 -0.69 4.43 -2.82
CA HIS A 52 -0.65 5.53 -3.78
C HIS A 52 0.77 5.92 -4.23
N ALA A 53 1.77 5.79 -3.36
CA ALA A 53 3.14 6.18 -3.66
C ALA A 53 3.83 5.21 -4.63
N LEU A 54 3.47 3.93 -4.62
CA LEU A 54 4.21 2.89 -5.36
C LEU A 54 4.31 3.15 -6.87
N PRO A 55 3.23 3.46 -7.62
CA PRO A 55 3.32 3.76 -9.05
C PRO A 55 4.08 5.05 -9.39
N GLN A 56 4.37 5.91 -8.39
CA GLN A 56 5.07 7.19 -8.58
C GLN A 56 6.60 7.06 -8.62
N HIS A 57 7.12 5.84 -8.42
CA HIS A 57 8.55 5.55 -8.47
C HIS A 57 8.90 4.86 -9.80
N PRO A 58 9.09 5.63 -10.90
CA PRO A 58 9.45 5.05 -12.18
C PRO A 58 10.81 4.35 -12.09
N GLY A 59 10.87 3.08 -12.50
CA GLY A 59 12.07 2.24 -12.44
C GLY A 59 12.00 1.13 -11.39
N SER A 60 11.12 1.24 -10.39
CA SER A 60 10.90 0.15 -9.45
C SER A 60 10.29 -1.07 -10.15
N GLN A 61 10.92 -2.24 -9.99
CA GLN A 61 10.38 -3.51 -10.44
C GLN A 61 9.84 -4.29 -9.25
N LEU A 62 8.56 -4.65 -9.28
CA LEU A 62 8.02 -5.65 -8.36
C LEU A 62 8.33 -7.04 -8.91
N SER A 63 8.70 -7.96 -8.02
CA SER A 63 8.58 -9.39 -8.31
C SER A 63 7.10 -9.80 -8.32
N VAL A 64 6.79 -10.94 -8.94
CA VAL A 64 5.44 -11.53 -8.91
C VAL A 64 4.99 -11.74 -7.46
N GLU A 65 5.86 -12.30 -6.62
CA GLU A 65 5.59 -12.57 -5.20
C GLU A 65 5.28 -11.29 -4.42
N GLN A 66 6.00 -10.18 -4.70
CA GLN A 66 5.75 -8.89 -4.06
C GLN A 66 4.40 -8.30 -4.50
N PHE A 67 4.05 -8.41 -5.78
CA PHE A 67 2.77 -7.96 -6.29
C PHE A 67 1.60 -8.76 -5.69
N GLU A 68 1.73 -10.08 -5.61
CA GLU A 68 0.74 -10.96 -4.97
C GLU A 68 0.58 -10.64 -3.47
N LEU A 69 1.68 -10.40 -2.77
CA LEU A 69 1.66 -10.01 -1.36
C LEU A 69 0.96 -8.65 -1.15
N ILE A 70 1.26 -7.64 -1.98
CA ILE A 70 0.59 -6.33 -1.91
C ILE A 70 -0.92 -6.48 -2.14
N SER A 71 -1.31 -7.28 -3.13
CA SER A 71 -2.72 -7.54 -3.44
C SER A 71 -3.42 -8.21 -2.25
N SER A 72 -2.82 -9.26 -1.68
CA SER A 72 -3.35 -9.94 -0.50
C SER A 72 -3.46 -9.03 0.72
N LEU A 73 -2.48 -8.15 0.97
CA LEU A 73 -2.55 -7.18 2.07
C LEU A 73 -3.69 -6.17 1.87
N ALA A 74 -3.95 -5.75 0.64
CA ALA A 74 -5.05 -4.84 0.32
C ALA A 74 -6.42 -5.52 0.54
N ASP A 75 -6.58 -6.77 0.11
CA ASP A 75 -7.81 -7.54 0.34
C ASP A 75 -8.09 -7.71 1.84
N GLN A 76 -7.08 -8.11 2.61
CA GLN A 76 -7.21 -8.24 4.07
C GLN A 76 -7.55 -6.90 4.76
N MET A 77 -7.02 -5.79 4.26
CA MET A 77 -7.36 -4.46 4.77
C MET A 77 -8.81 -4.09 4.48
N ILE A 78 -9.32 -4.42 3.29
CA ILE A 78 -10.72 -4.23 2.93
C ILE A 78 -11.63 -5.05 3.85
N GLU A 79 -11.34 -6.34 4.04
CA GLU A 79 -12.10 -7.22 4.94
C GLU A 79 -12.13 -6.66 6.38
N GLN A 80 -10.99 -6.15 6.87
CA GLN A 80 -10.90 -5.58 8.20
C GLN A 80 -11.71 -4.29 8.36
N ILE A 81 -11.78 -3.45 7.32
CA ILE A 81 -12.61 -2.25 7.28
C ILE A 81 -14.09 -2.62 7.23
N GLU A 82 -14.47 -3.53 6.33
CA GLU A 82 -15.86 -4.00 6.16
C GLU A 82 -16.37 -4.63 7.47
N SER A 83 -15.57 -5.49 8.11
CA SER A 83 -15.90 -6.08 9.42
C SER A 83 -16.13 -5.02 10.51
N ARG A 84 -15.32 -3.94 10.55
CA ARG A 84 -15.49 -2.85 11.52
C ARG A 84 -16.75 -2.04 11.27
N ILE A 85 -17.08 -1.80 10.00
CA ILE A 85 -18.34 -1.13 9.61
C ILE A 85 -19.54 -1.96 10.07
N ASP A 86 -19.50 -3.28 9.85
CA ASP A 86 -20.57 -4.21 10.22
C ASP A 86 -20.79 -4.33 11.72
N GLN A 87 -19.73 -4.19 12.53
CA GLN A 87 -19.83 -4.13 14.00
C GLN A 87 -20.62 -2.91 14.49
N GLY A 88 -20.66 -1.83 13.71
CA GLY A 88 -21.53 -0.69 13.97
C GLY A 88 -21.16 0.17 15.18
N GLU A 89 -20.00 -0.05 15.81
CA GLU A 89 -19.56 0.64 17.04
C GLU A 89 -19.16 2.10 16.81
N ASP A 90 -18.75 2.43 15.58
CA ASP A 90 -18.33 3.78 15.18
C ASP A 90 -19.53 4.66 14.80
N ASP A 91 -19.38 5.98 14.88
CA ASP A 91 -20.42 6.92 14.45
C ASP A 91 -20.63 6.90 12.91
N ALA A 92 -21.73 7.49 12.46
CA ALA A 92 -22.12 7.47 11.05
C ALA A 92 -21.13 8.21 10.12
N SER A 93 -20.43 9.24 10.61
CA SER A 93 -19.39 9.94 9.83
C SER A 93 -18.20 9.02 9.64
N LEU A 94 -17.72 8.42 10.73
CA LEU A 94 -16.56 7.54 10.69
C LEU A 94 -16.82 6.30 9.82
N ARG A 95 -17.99 5.66 9.93
CA ARG A 95 -18.35 4.54 9.04
C ARG A 95 -18.39 4.92 7.56
N ARG A 96 -18.79 6.15 7.23
CA ARG A 96 -18.75 6.66 5.85
C ARG A 96 -17.30 6.84 5.37
N GLU A 97 -16.44 7.45 6.18
CA GLU A 97 -15.01 7.60 5.88
C GLU A 97 -14.33 6.23 5.66
N LEU A 98 -14.69 5.23 6.47
CA LEU A 98 -14.23 3.85 6.31
C LEU A 98 -14.73 3.22 5.00
N ALA A 99 -16.01 3.38 4.67
CA ALA A 99 -16.55 2.88 3.41
C ALA A 99 -15.85 3.53 2.19
N GLU A 100 -15.60 4.84 2.24
CA GLU A 100 -14.83 5.56 1.22
C GLU A 100 -13.39 5.01 1.09
N SER A 101 -12.79 4.62 2.20
CA SER A 101 -11.45 4.03 2.23
C SER A 101 -11.37 2.71 1.48
N VAL A 102 -12.41 1.87 1.51
CA VAL A 102 -12.49 0.63 0.71
C VAL A 102 -12.37 0.94 -0.78
N TYR A 103 -13.10 1.93 -1.28
CA TYR A 103 -13.02 2.34 -2.69
C TYR A 103 -11.64 2.86 -3.06
N ARG A 104 -11.00 3.64 -2.18
CA ARG A 104 -9.64 4.16 -2.40
C ARG A 104 -8.61 3.04 -2.50
N ILE A 105 -8.68 2.04 -1.61
CA ILE A 105 -7.77 0.88 -1.66
C ILE A 105 -7.93 0.16 -2.99
N ARG A 106 -9.16 -0.18 -3.41
CA ARG A 106 -9.43 -0.86 -4.69
C ARG A 106 -8.87 -0.08 -5.89
N ASN A 107 -9.09 1.23 -5.93
CA ASN A 107 -8.57 2.09 -6.99
C ASN A 107 -7.04 2.10 -7.05
N HIS A 108 -6.37 2.14 -5.89
CA HIS A 108 -4.90 2.13 -5.86
C HIS A 108 -4.31 0.77 -6.23
N VAL A 109 -4.93 -0.34 -5.83
CA VAL A 109 -4.52 -1.68 -6.28
C VAL A 109 -4.65 -1.80 -7.79
N GLU A 110 -5.75 -1.32 -8.38
CA GLU A 110 -5.92 -1.32 -9.83
C GLU A 110 -4.85 -0.47 -10.55
N ALA A 111 -4.49 0.69 -9.98
CA ALA A 111 -3.41 1.52 -10.51
C ALA A 111 -2.05 0.79 -10.44
N ILE A 112 -1.76 0.09 -9.35
CA ILE A 112 -0.55 -0.73 -9.20
C ILE A 112 -0.55 -1.89 -10.20
N TYR A 113 -1.70 -2.55 -10.41
CA TYR A 113 -1.84 -3.63 -11.40
C TYR A 113 -1.51 -3.14 -12.81
N ARG A 114 -2.09 -2.01 -13.24
CA ARG A 114 -1.82 -1.43 -14.56
C ARG A 114 -0.34 -1.08 -14.71
N TRP A 115 0.22 -0.38 -13.72
CA TRP A 115 1.64 -0.03 -13.70
C TRP A 115 2.56 -1.25 -13.76
N TYR A 116 2.27 -2.30 -12.98
CA TYR A 116 3.02 -3.55 -12.97
C TYR A 116 2.99 -4.24 -14.34
N HIS A 117 1.83 -4.31 -14.99
CA HIS A 117 1.70 -4.94 -16.30
C HIS A 117 2.36 -4.14 -17.42
N ASP A 118 2.23 -2.82 -17.41
CA ASP A 118 2.88 -1.94 -18.38
C ASP A 118 4.41 -2.07 -18.30
N SER A 119 4.97 -2.23 -17.08
CA SER A 119 6.41 -2.40 -16.87
C SER A 119 6.99 -3.72 -17.41
N ARG A 120 6.15 -4.72 -17.70
CA ARG A 120 6.55 -6.05 -18.19
C ARG A 120 6.26 -6.28 -19.68
N GLY A 121 5.47 -5.40 -20.29
CA GLY A 121 5.11 -5.45 -21.71
C GLY A 121 5.99 -4.60 -22.63
N ALA A 122 6.91 -3.80 -22.06
CA ALA A 122 7.90 -2.99 -22.76
C ALA A 122 9.25 -3.70 -22.86
#